data_AF-A0A350Y5L7-F1
#
_entry.id   AF-A0A350Y5L7-F1
#
_cell.length_a   1.000
_cell.length_b   1.000
_cell.length_c   1.000
_cell.angle_alpha   90.00
_cell.angle_beta   90.00
_cell.angle_gamma   90.00
#
_symmetry.space_group_name_H-M   'P 1'
#
loop_
_entity.id
_entity.type
_entity.pdbx_description
1 polymer ?
#
loop_
_entity_poly.entity_id
_entity_poly.type
_entity_poly.pdbx_seq_one_letter_code
_entity_poly.pdbx_strand_id
1 'polypeptide(L)'
;MKIVKKTAKLAVLQVSFNELKIFTNAIKEMCKYLGDFGFHARIGSYPDEVKLFVNYLFQQINKLEQEQNVNIETSLYELMVLNSALHQAYPTLRVDNFQHNIGTSLEEAKTLLNLINSSIKEIQSLTKKPDNQESIKRAIPLKNTQLNKENVSLETEGYRVDFFLRTSNVFTEMLDIIIILDSPLELGKLYLKTPPSKIFYSDILNLTQYLEQHIDVLQHNPVHISSPLVRNASLFKIQAFGLDWTSKNEETFTLQFMLNALNPKARDNIGTYVGLEARITFPKVRDFIRKMRVALAQLPYPD
;
A
#
# COMPACT_ATOMS: atom_id res chain seq x y z
N MET A 1 -17.68 -12.90 -23.45
CA MET A 1 -16.66 -11.86 -23.23
C MET A 1 -15.86 -11.74 -24.50
N LYS A 2 -15.62 -10.51 -24.94
CA LYS A 2 -14.81 -10.20 -26.12
C LYS A 2 -13.92 -9.02 -25.81
N ILE A 3 -12.69 -9.02 -26.31
CA ILE A 3 -11.79 -7.88 -26.14
C ILE A 3 -12.00 -6.97 -27.34
N VAL A 4 -12.47 -5.75 -27.11
CA VAL A 4 -12.81 -4.79 -28.17
C VAL A 4 -11.67 -3.84 -28.50
N LYS A 5 -10.74 -3.61 -27.57
CA LYS A 5 -9.54 -2.78 -27.81
C LYS A 5 -8.38 -3.24 -26.94
N LYS A 6 -7.16 -3.17 -27.48
CA LYS A 6 -5.92 -3.51 -26.77
C LYS A 6 -4.87 -2.43 -27.00
N THR A 7 -4.15 -2.08 -25.95
CA THR A 7 -2.98 -1.19 -25.97
C THR A 7 -1.88 -1.80 -25.09
N ALA A 8 -0.68 -1.24 -25.11
CA ALA A 8 0.41 -1.68 -24.24
C ALA A 8 0.12 -1.55 -22.73
N LYS A 9 -0.89 -0.75 -22.33
CA LYS A 9 -1.20 -0.49 -20.91
C LYS A 9 -2.59 -0.96 -20.48
N LEU A 10 -3.54 -1.01 -21.40
CA LEU A 10 -4.96 -1.24 -21.13
C LEU A 10 -5.57 -2.18 -22.17
N ALA A 11 -6.50 -3.01 -21.73
CA ALA A 11 -7.48 -3.70 -22.56
C ALA A 11 -8.88 -3.16 -22.28
N VAL A 12 -9.73 -3.19 -23.29
CA VAL A 12 -11.17 -2.91 -23.15
C VAL A 12 -11.89 -4.24 -23.35
N LEU A 13 -12.50 -4.73 -22.27
CA LEU A 13 -13.29 -5.95 -22.27
C LEU A 13 -14.76 -5.60 -22.47
N GLN A 14 -15.38 -6.12 -23.52
CA GLN A 14 -16.83 -6.16 -23.63
C GLN A 14 -17.31 -7.41 -22.87
N VAL A 15 -17.99 -7.18 -21.76
CA VAL A 15 -18.49 -8.22 -20.85
C VAL A 15 -20.01 -8.12 -20.71
N SER A 16 -20.64 -9.29 -20.59
CA SER A 16 -22.06 -9.36 -20.22
C SER A 16 -22.25 -9.22 -18.71
N PHE A 17 -23.49 -8.95 -18.28
CA PHE A 17 -23.85 -8.93 -16.87
C PHE A 17 -23.50 -10.23 -16.14
N ASN A 18 -23.77 -11.38 -16.77
CA ASN A 18 -23.45 -12.69 -16.18
C ASN A 18 -21.95 -12.87 -15.99
N GLU A 19 -21.13 -12.42 -16.93
CA GLU A 19 -19.67 -12.54 -16.87
C GLU A 19 -19.08 -11.70 -15.75
N LEU A 20 -19.56 -10.46 -15.61
CA LEU A 20 -19.23 -9.59 -14.48
C LEU A 20 -19.58 -10.23 -13.14
N LYS A 21 -20.79 -10.78 -13.03
CA LYS A 21 -21.24 -11.46 -11.81
C LYS A 21 -20.35 -12.64 -11.46
N ILE A 22 -19.94 -13.43 -12.45
CA ILE A 22 -19.00 -14.55 -12.28
C ILE A 22 -17.66 -14.07 -11.73
N PHE A 23 -17.05 -13.04 -12.33
CA PHE A 23 -15.77 -12.49 -11.86
C PHE A 23 -15.86 -11.99 -10.41
N THR A 24 -16.91 -11.24 -10.12
CA THR A 24 -17.14 -10.66 -8.80
C THR A 24 -17.36 -11.73 -7.74
N ASN A 25 -18.14 -12.77 -8.05
CA ASN A 25 -18.37 -13.90 -7.15
C ASN A 25 -17.09 -14.70 -6.93
N ALA A 26 -16.31 -14.96 -7.98
CA ALA A 26 -15.01 -15.64 -7.85
C ALA A 26 -14.09 -14.91 -6.89
N ILE A 27 -13.95 -13.59 -7.02
CA ILE A 27 -13.13 -12.81 -6.10
C ILE A 27 -13.67 -12.86 -4.66
N LYS A 28 -15.00 -12.70 -4.47
CA LYS A 28 -15.64 -12.75 -3.15
C LYS A 28 -15.39 -14.08 -2.44
N GLU A 29 -15.59 -15.19 -3.15
CA GLU A 29 -15.34 -16.51 -2.58
C GLU A 29 -13.86 -16.69 -2.22
N MET A 30 -12.94 -16.19 -3.03
CA MET A 30 -11.52 -16.22 -2.69
C MET A 30 -11.20 -15.42 -1.43
N CYS A 31 -11.77 -14.24 -1.26
CA CYS A 31 -11.60 -13.46 -0.03
C CYS A 31 -12.14 -14.21 1.20
N LYS A 32 -13.27 -14.90 1.06
CA LYS A 32 -13.88 -15.69 2.14
C LYS A 32 -13.04 -16.91 2.53
N TYR A 33 -12.51 -17.64 1.54
CA TYR A 33 -11.84 -18.92 1.78
C TYR A 33 -10.37 -18.80 2.17
N LEU A 34 -9.64 -17.82 1.64
CA LEU A 34 -8.18 -17.80 1.75
C LEU A 34 -7.65 -16.99 2.93
N GLY A 35 -8.48 -16.14 3.55
CA GLY A 35 -8.01 -15.10 4.46
C GLY A 35 -7.01 -14.15 3.79
N ASP A 36 -6.58 -13.10 4.50
CA ASP A 36 -5.74 -12.06 3.87
C ASP A 36 -4.40 -12.59 3.34
N PHE A 37 -3.76 -13.48 4.11
CA PHE A 37 -2.47 -14.07 3.76
C PHE A 37 -2.58 -15.05 2.58
N GLY A 38 -3.55 -15.97 2.63
CA GLY A 38 -3.74 -16.95 1.56
C GLY A 38 -4.17 -16.30 0.25
N PHE A 39 -4.96 -15.22 0.34
CA PHE A 39 -5.39 -14.46 -0.82
C PHE A 39 -4.18 -13.80 -1.49
N HIS A 40 -3.32 -13.11 -0.73
CA HIS A 40 -2.11 -12.51 -1.29
C HIS A 40 -1.17 -13.54 -1.91
N ALA A 41 -0.91 -14.65 -1.22
CA ALA A 41 0.00 -15.69 -1.71
C ALA A 41 -0.47 -16.33 -3.03
N ARG A 42 -1.78 -16.45 -3.24
CA ARG A 42 -2.36 -17.15 -4.40
C ARG A 42 -2.84 -16.24 -5.53
N ILE A 43 -3.26 -15.02 -5.20
CA ILE A 43 -3.76 -14.03 -6.17
C ILE A 43 -2.66 -13.03 -6.57
N GLY A 44 -1.60 -12.89 -5.75
CA GLY A 44 -0.52 -11.93 -5.97
C GLY A 44 -0.93 -10.48 -5.68
N SER A 45 -2.02 -10.28 -4.94
CA SER A 45 -2.64 -8.99 -4.64
C SER A 45 -3.28 -9.02 -3.26
N TYR A 46 -3.32 -7.91 -2.53
CA TYR A 46 -4.00 -7.88 -1.23
C TYR A 46 -5.52 -7.77 -1.41
N PRO A 47 -6.35 -8.36 -0.52
CA PRO A 47 -7.81 -8.24 -0.59
C PRO A 47 -8.30 -6.80 -0.70
N ASP A 48 -7.67 -5.88 0.05
CA ASP A 48 -8.00 -4.45 0.06
C ASP A 48 -7.74 -3.77 -1.31
N GLU A 49 -6.68 -4.18 -2.02
CA GLU A 49 -6.37 -3.69 -3.38
C GLU A 49 -7.42 -4.18 -4.39
N VAL A 50 -7.79 -5.45 -4.27
CA VAL A 50 -8.79 -6.09 -5.13
C VAL A 50 -10.20 -5.57 -4.82
N LYS A 51 -10.49 -5.14 -3.58
CA LYS A 51 -11.79 -4.57 -3.18
C LYS A 51 -12.16 -3.34 -4.00
N LEU A 52 -11.20 -2.48 -4.33
CA LEU A 52 -11.44 -1.31 -5.18
C LEU A 52 -11.85 -1.72 -6.60
N PHE A 53 -11.15 -2.71 -7.15
CA PHE A 53 -11.47 -3.26 -8.46
C PHE A 53 -12.85 -3.96 -8.46
N VAL A 54 -13.17 -4.73 -7.42
CA VAL A 54 -14.48 -5.36 -7.24
C VAL A 54 -15.60 -4.31 -7.13
N ASN A 55 -15.39 -3.24 -6.36
CA ASN A 55 -16.35 -2.15 -6.24
C ASN A 55 -16.56 -1.45 -7.59
N TYR A 56 -15.50 -1.26 -8.38
CA TYR A 56 -15.62 -0.77 -9.74
C TYR A 56 -16.44 -1.71 -10.62
N LEU A 57 -16.19 -3.02 -10.59
CA LEU A 57 -17.02 -4.01 -11.31
C LEU A 57 -18.48 -3.94 -10.87
N PHE A 58 -18.77 -3.80 -9.57
CA PHE A 58 -20.13 -3.60 -9.05
C PHE A 58 -20.80 -2.33 -9.57
N GLN A 59 -20.06 -1.22 -9.65
CA GLN A 59 -20.60 0.01 -10.23
C GLN A 59 -20.95 -0.18 -11.70
N GLN A 60 -20.18 -0.98 -12.45
CA GLN A 60 -20.54 -1.33 -13.84
C GLN A 60 -21.76 -2.25 -13.91
N ILE A 61 -21.92 -3.19 -12.97
CA ILE A 61 -23.12 -4.06 -12.84
C ILE A 61 -24.38 -3.21 -12.67
N ASN A 62 -24.35 -2.19 -11.81
CA ASN A 62 -25.52 -1.32 -11.59
C ASN A 62 -25.86 -0.46 -12.82
N LYS A 63 -24.88 -0.19 -13.71
CA LYS A 63 -25.11 0.51 -14.98
C LYS A 63 -25.68 -0.41 -16.07
N LEU A 64 -25.48 -1.72 -15.96
CA LEU A 64 -25.93 -2.72 -16.93
C LEU A 64 -27.43 -3.01 -16.89
N GLU A 65 -28.19 -2.49 -15.92
CA GLU A 65 -29.65 -2.61 -15.93
C GLU A 65 -30.29 -1.98 -17.19
N GLN A 66 -29.52 -1.20 -17.98
CA GLN A 66 -29.94 -0.55 -19.22
C GLN A 66 -29.28 -1.09 -20.51
N GLU A 67 -28.23 -1.93 -20.42
CA GLU A 67 -27.44 -2.38 -21.58
C GLU A 67 -27.19 -3.91 -21.55
N GLN A 68 -27.11 -4.57 -22.72
CA GLN A 68 -26.80 -6.01 -22.78
C GLN A 68 -25.32 -6.34 -22.49
N ASN A 69 -24.41 -5.41 -22.78
CA ASN A 69 -22.96 -5.57 -22.57
C ASN A 69 -22.33 -4.23 -22.24
N VAL A 70 -21.30 -4.23 -21.37
CA VAL A 70 -20.54 -3.02 -21.03
C VAL A 70 -19.07 -3.22 -21.39
N ASN A 71 -18.45 -2.11 -21.82
CA ASN A 71 -17.02 -2.03 -22.06
C ASN A 71 -16.29 -1.61 -20.78
N ILE A 72 -15.42 -2.47 -20.28
CA ILE A 72 -14.60 -2.22 -19.09
C ILE A 72 -13.16 -2.01 -19.51
N GLU A 73 -12.61 -0.84 -19.21
CA GLU A 73 -11.16 -0.62 -19.26
C GLU A 73 -10.50 -1.39 -18.10
N THR A 74 -9.56 -2.27 -18.43
CA THR A 74 -8.76 -3.05 -17.48
C THR A 74 -7.28 -2.97 -17.81
N SER A 75 -6.45 -2.90 -16.78
CA SER A 75 -5.00 -3.03 -16.86
C SER A 75 -4.57 -4.49 -16.97
N LEU A 76 -3.30 -4.69 -17.34
CA LEU A 76 -2.67 -6.01 -17.28
C LEU A 76 -2.74 -6.61 -15.87
N TYR A 77 -2.57 -5.78 -14.84
CA TYR A 77 -2.63 -6.21 -13.45
C TYR A 77 -4.04 -6.68 -13.06
N GLU A 78 -5.08 -5.91 -13.39
CA GLU A 78 -6.47 -6.30 -13.12
C GLU A 78 -6.88 -7.56 -13.86
N LEU A 79 -6.41 -7.74 -15.11
CA LEU A 79 -6.57 -8.99 -15.84
C LEU A 79 -5.89 -10.17 -15.12
N MET A 80 -4.69 -9.96 -14.57
CA MET A 80 -4.01 -11.00 -13.78
C MET A 80 -4.77 -11.32 -12.49
N VAL A 81 -5.36 -10.32 -11.82
CA VAL A 81 -6.23 -10.55 -10.64
C VAL A 81 -7.44 -11.40 -11.02
N LEU A 82 -8.15 -11.06 -12.11
CA LEU A 82 -9.27 -11.86 -12.60
C LEU A 82 -8.86 -13.29 -12.93
N ASN A 83 -7.72 -13.43 -13.62
CA ASN A 83 -7.16 -14.73 -13.99
C ASN A 83 -6.87 -15.59 -12.77
N SER A 84 -6.16 -15.03 -11.79
CA SER A 84 -5.80 -15.73 -10.57
C SER A 84 -7.03 -16.05 -9.73
N ALA A 85 -8.01 -15.14 -9.62
CA ALA A 85 -9.24 -15.38 -8.86
C ALA A 85 -10.03 -16.54 -9.46
N LEU A 86 -10.21 -16.56 -10.79
CA LEU A 86 -10.87 -17.68 -11.46
C LEU A 86 -10.06 -18.97 -11.37
N HIS A 87 -8.74 -18.91 -11.57
CA HIS A 87 -7.87 -20.09 -11.45
C HIS A 87 -7.82 -20.65 -10.01
N GLN A 88 -8.02 -19.83 -8.98
CA GLN A 88 -8.09 -20.36 -7.62
C GLN A 88 -9.48 -20.91 -7.31
N ALA A 89 -10.54 -20.26 -7.79
CA ALA A 89 -11.91 -20.78 -7.71
C ALA A 89 -12.10 -22.07 -8.51
N TYR A 90 -11.31 -22.29 -9.57
CA TYR A 90 -11.37 -23.42 -10.49
C TYR A 90 -10.01 -24.12 -10.63
N PRO A 91 -9.81 -25.41 -10.33
CA PRO A 91 -10.43 -26.33 -9.37
C PRO A 91 -9.59 -26.45 -8.07
N THR A 92 -8.71 -25.48 -7.79
CA THR A 92 -7.68 -25.58 -6.73
C THR A 92 -8.26 -25.42 -5.32
N LEU A 93 -9.38 -24.71 -5.20
CA LEU A 93 -10.18 -24.64 -3.98
C LEU A 93 -11.50 -25.35 -4.27
N ARG A 94 -11.83 -26.34 -3.45
CA ARG A 94 -13.17 -26.94 -3.42
C ARG A 94 -14.13 -25.87 -2.91
N VAL A 95 -14.54 -24.97 -3.79
CA VAL A 95 -15.72 -24.14 -3.54
C VAL A 95 -16.88 -25.12 -3.57
N ASP A 96 -17.32 -25.53 -2.38
CA ASP A 96 -18.49 -26.40 -2.25
C ASP A 96 -19.65 -25.75 -2.98
N ASN A 97 -20.34 -26.49 -3.84
CA ASN A 97 -21.38 -25.96 -4.71
C ASN A 97 -20.87 -24.82 -5.63
N PHE A 98 -19.78 -25.03 -6.37
CA PHE A 98 -19.19 -24.08 -7.33
C PHE A 98 -20.23 -23.32 -8.16
N GLN A 99 -21.19 -24.04 -8.75
CA GLN A 99 -22.24 -23.42 -9.56
C GLN A 99 -23.13 -22.46 -8.76
N HIS A 100 -23.42 -22.78 -7.50
CA HIS A 100 -24.19 -21.92 -6.60
C HIS A 100 -23.39 -20.68 -6.21
N ASN A 101 -22.13 -20.83 -5.80
CA ASN A 101 -21.35 -19.72 -5.26
C ASN A 101 -20.80 -18.79 -6.35
N ILE A 102 -20.36 -19.36 -7.48
CA ILE A 102 -19.81 -18.59 -8.60
C ILE A 102 -20.92 -18.13 -9.55
N GLY A 103 -21.99 -18.91 -9.70
CA GLY A 103 -23.14 -18.60 -10.55
C GLY A 103 -23.00 -19.09 -12.00
N THR A 104 -22.12 -20.06 -12.26
CA THR A 104 -21.84 -20.61 -13.61
C THR A 104 -21.32 -22.04 -13.53
N SER A 105 -21.37 -22.77 -14.64
CA SER A 105 -20.78 -24.11 -14.71
C SER A 105 -19.25 -24.07 -14.75
N LEU A 106 -18.63 -25.20 -14.41
CA LEU A 106 -17.17 -25.37 -14.50
C LEU A 106 -16.64 -25.14 -15.94
N GLU A 107 -17.36 -25.59 -16.97
CA GLU A 107 -16.95 -25.42 -18.37
C GLU A 107 -17.03 -23.97 -18.85
N GLU A 108 -18.07 -23.24 -18.42
CA GLU A 108 -18.19 -21.81 -18.71
C GLU A 108 -17.08 -21.01 -18.02
N ALA A 109 -16.79 -21.29 -16.74
CA ALA A 109 -15.69 -20.65 -16.02
C ALA A 109 -14.32 -20.93 -16.69
N LYS A 110 -14.09 -22.16 -17.15
CA LYS A 110 -12.90 -22.54 -17.91
C LYS A 110 -12.78 -21.76 -19.22
N THR A 111 -13.90 -21.55 -19.91
CA THR A 111 -13.95 -20.75 -21.13
C THR A 111 -13.56 -19.29 -20.86
N LEU A 112 -14.09 -18.70 -19.79
CA LEU A 112 -13.71 -17.34 -19.37
C LEU A 112 -12.24 -17.23 -18.99
N LEU A 113 -11.72 -18.22 -18.25
CA LEU A 113 -10.31 -18.27 -17.87
C LEU A 113 -9.39 -18.33 -19.10
N ASN A 114 -9.73 -19.14 -20.11
CA ASN A 114 -8.97 -19.22 -21.36
C ASN A 114 -8.97 -17.90 -22.13
N LEU A 115 -10.09 -17.18 -22.14
CA LEU A 115 -10.18 -15.86 -22.77
C LEU A 115 -9.30 -14.84 -22.04
N ILE A 116 -9.30 -14.80 -20.71
CA ILE A 116 -8.42 -13.91 -19.93
C ILE A 116 -6.95 -14.26 -20.18
N ASN A 117 -6.57 -15.53 -20.12
CA ASN A 117 -5.20 -15.97 -20.38
C ASN A 117 -4.71 -15.55 -21.76
N SER A 118 -5.56 -15.67 -22.79
CA SER A 118 -5.24 -15.23 -24.15
C SER A 118 -5.04 -13.72 -24.19
N SER A 119 -5.90 -12.95 -23.50
CA SER A 119 -5.79 -11.49 -23.36
C SER A 119 -4.45 -11.07 -22.74
N ILE A 120 -4.06 -11.73 -21.65
CA ILE A 120 -2.80 -11.45 -20.93
C ILE A 120 -1.60 -11.68 -21.85
N LYS A 121 -1.56 -12.83 -22.54
CA LYS A 121 -0.46 -13.17 -23.46
C LYS A 121 -0.30 -12.13 -24.57
N GLU A 122 -1.42 -11.64 -25.11
CA GLU A 122 -1.40 -10.62 -26.16
C GLU A 122 -0.95 -9.25 -25.66
N ILE A 123 -1.40 -8.78 -24.48
CA ILE A 123 -0.92 -7.51 -23.92
C ILE A 123 0.58 -7.60 -23.57
N GLN A 124 1.02 -8.75 -23.09
CA GLN A 124 2.43 -9.02 -22.82
C GLN A 124 3.28 -9.01 -24.11
N SER A 125 2.77 -9.49 -25.25
CA SER A 125 3.51 -9.41 -26.52
C SER A 125 3.63 -7.97 -27.02
N LEU A 126 2.62 -7.13 -26.79
CA LEU A 126 2.65 -5.69 -27.13
C LEU A 126 3.62 -4.87 -26.26
N THR A 127 3.97 -5.36 -25.06
CA THR A 127 4.85 -4.67 -24.10
C THR A 127 6.32 -5.08 -24.19
N LYS A 128 6.65 -6.17 -24.90
CA LYS A 128 8.02 -6.69 -25.07
C LYS A 128 8.95 -5.86 -25.97
N LYS A 129 8.64 -4.59 -26.27
CA LYS A 129 9.64 -3.68 -26.84
C LYS A 129 10.71 -3.37 -25.77
N PRO A 130 12.02 -3.49 -26.07
CA PRO A 130 13.10 -3.49 -25.07
C PRO A 130 13.14 -2.24 -24.18
N ASP A 131 12.67 -1.09 -24.66
CA ASP A 131 12.85 0.19 -23.97
C ASP A 131 11.83 0.49 -22.85
N ASN A 132 10.87 -0.41 -22.57
CA ASN A 132 9.77 -0.14 -21.63
C ASN A 132 9.67 -1.08 -20.42
N GLN A 133 10.62 -2.00 -20.21
CA GLN A 133 10.50 -3.03 -19.18
C GLN A 133 10.58 -2.53 -17.72
N GLU A 134 11.10 -1.32 -17.45
CA GLU A 134 11.13 -0.77 -16.09
C GLU A 134 9.79 -0.18 -15.61
N SER A 135 8.82 0.05 -16.51
CA SER A 135 7.59 0.79 -16.17
C SER A 135 6.35 -0.08 -15.93
N ILE A 136 6.45 -1.41 -16.04
CA ILE A 136 5.28 -2.31 -15.96
C ILE A 136 5.00 -2.78 -14.52
N LYS A 137 5.89 -2.53 -13.54
CA LYS A 137 5.67 -2.95 -12.15
C LYS A 137 4.73 -2.07 -11.32
N ARG A 138 4.26 -0.93 -11.81
CA ARG A 138 3.24 -0.10 -11.12
C ARG A 138 2.46 0.74 -12.12
N ALA A 139 1.45 0.16 -12.76
CA ALA A 139 0.39 0.93 -13.37
C ALA A 139 -0.93 0.43 -12.80
N ILE A 140 -1.35 1.02 -11.69
CA ILE A 140 -2.75 1.06 -11.28
C ILE A 140 -3.36 2.19 -12.14
N PRO A 141 -4.20 1.93 -13.15
CA PRO A 141 -4.99 2.98 -13.75
C PRO A 141 -6.31 3.07 -12.99
N LEU A 142 -6.23 3.45 -11.71
CA LEU A 142 -7.35 4.10 -11.04
C LEU A 142 -7.39 5.52 -11.59
N LYS A 143 -7.96 5.69 -12.80
CA LYS A 143 -8.40 7.02 -13.23
C LYS A 143 -9.41 7.49 -12.17
N ASN A 144 -9.00 8.47 -11.38
CA ASN A 144 -9.83 9.27 -10.48
C ASN A 144 -10.21 8.69 -9.10
N THR A 145 -9.29 8.03 -8.39
CA THR A 145 -9.23 8.29 -6.94
C THR A 145 -8.22 9.40 -6.72
N GLN A 146 -8.70 10.62 -6.50
CA GLN A 146 -7.92 11.65 -5.84
C GLN A 146 -7.37 11.03 -4.54
N LEU A 147 -6.09 10.67 -4.53
CA LEU A 147 -5.37 10.56 -3.27
C LEU A 147 -5.44 11.96 -2.67
N ASN A 148 -6.26 12.16 -1.65
CA ASN A 148 -6.01 13.21 -0.68
C ASN A 148 -4.73 12.80 0.04
N LYS A 149 -3.61 13.23 -0.55
CA LYS A 149 -2.25 12.78 -0.26
C LYS A 149 -1.69 13.68 0.83
N GLU A 150 -2.15 13.51 2.06
CA GLU A 150 -1.54 14.21 3.18
C GLU A 150 -0.23 13.50 3.53
N ASN A 151 0.85 13.96 2.92
CA ASN A 151 2.20 13.56 3.27
C ASN A 151 2.72 14.47 4.39
N VAL A 152 3.24 13.85 5.45
CA VAL A 152 3.88 14.57 6.55
C VAL A 152 5.37 14.24 6.55
N SER A 153 6.20 15.26 6.67
CA SER A 153 7.65 15.13 6.49
C SER A 153 8.40 15.53 7.76
N LEU A 154 9.34 14.69 8.19
CA LEU A 154 10.32 14.98 9.21
C LEU A 154 11.66 15.29 8.52
N GLU A 155 12.08 16.55 8.59
CA GLU A 155 13.29 17.04 7.92
C GLU A 155 14.41 17.28 8.92
N THR A 156 15.58 16.69 8.67
CA THR A 156 16.82 16.93 9.42
C THR A 156 17.79 17.73 8.55
N GLU A 157 19.00 17.97 9.03
CA GLU A 157 20.06 18.58 8.21
C GLU A 157 20.63 17.64 7.14
N GLY A 158 20.50 16.32 7.33
CA GLY A 158 21.12 15.32 6.45
C GLY A 158 20.13 14.46 5.67
N TYR A 159 18.87 14.36 6.11
CA TYR A 159 17.88 13.49 5.49
C TYR A 159 16.44 13.98 5.71
N ARG A 160 15.52 13.40 4.94
CA ARG A 160 14.08 13.62 5.04
C ARG A 160 13.36 12.28 5.17
N VAL A 161 12.39 12.23 6.08
CA VAL A 161 11.48 11.08 6.23
C VAL A 161 10.07 11.53 5.86
N ASP A 162 9.49 10.92 4.83
CA ASP A 162 8.11 11.15 4.43
C ASP A 162 7.20 10.03 4.90
N PHE A 163 6.13 10.41 5.59
CA PHE A 163 5.05 9.53 6.02
C PHE A 163 3.84 9.75 5.12
N PHE A 164 3.46 8.72 4.38
CA PHE A 164 2.23 8.70 3.60
C PHE A 164 1.22 7.84 4.36
N LEU A 165 0.21 8.49 4.93
CA LEU A 165 -0.81 7.84 5.75
C LEU A 165 -2.14 7.78 5.00
N ARG A 166 -2.89 6.70 5.23
CA ARG A 166 -4.26 6.54 4.75
C ARG A 166 -5.05 5.67 5.72
N THR A 167 -6.34 5.93 5.89
CA THR A 167 -7.21 5.02 6.66
C THR A 167 -7.41 3.71 5.91
N SER A 168 -7.09 2.59 6.58
CA SER A 168 -7.20 1.23 6.03
C SER A 168 -8.66 0.78 5.93
N ASN A 169 -9.48 1.07 6.95
CA ASN A 169 -10.94 0.97 7.01
C ASN A 169 -11.44 1.76 8.24
N VAL A 170 -12.65 2.32 8.19
CA VAL A 170 -13.24 3.13 9.30
C VAL A 170 -13.44 2.34 10.59
N PHE A 171 -13.36 1.00 10.55
CA PHE A 171 -13.59 0.13 11.71
C PHE A 171 -12.32 -0.40 12.38
N THR A 172 -11.14 0.03 11.92
CA THR A 172 -9.86 -0.47 12.45
C THR A 172 -9.01 0.71 12.92
N GLU A 173 -8.43 0.62 14.12
CA GLU A 173 -7.41 1.57 14.63
C GLU A 173 -6.07 1.51 13.84
N MET A 174 -6.09 1.02 12.61
CA MET A 174 -4.92 0.81 11.76
C MET A 174 -4.94 1.76 10.56
N LEU A 175 -3.77 2.32 10.28
CA LEU A 175 -3.49 3.17 9.14
C LEU A 175 -2.66 2.37 8.13
N ASP A 176 -2.99 2.52 6.85
CA ASP A 176 -2.06 2.17 5.80
C ASP A 176 -0.94 3.22 5.78
N ILE A 177 0.30 2.75 5.73
CA ILE A 177 1.49 3.60 5.79
C ILE A 177 2.51 3.19 4.73
N ILE A 178 3.12 4.21 4.12
CA ILE A 178 4.37 4.10 3.39
C ILE A 178 5.33 5.13 3.99
N ILE A 179 6.55 4.69 4.30
CA ILE A 179 7.62 5.57 4.77
C ILE A 179 8.72 5.63 3.72
N ILE A 180 9.19 6.82 3.43
CA ILE A 180 10.32 7.06 2.54
C ILE A 180 11.41 7.78 3.33
N LEU A 181 12.62 7.23 3.35
CA LEU A 181 13.83 7.88 3.84
C LEU A 181 14.65 8.29 2.62
N ASP A 182 14.80 9.60 2.42
CA ASP A 182 15.57 10.18 1.33
C ASP A 182 16.71 11.04 1.89
N SER A 183 17.88 10.95 1.29
CA SER A 183 19.03 11.75 1.69
C SER A 183 19.92 12.09 0.51
N PRO A 184 20.16 13.39 0.25
CA PRO A 184 21.07 13.86 -0.78
C PRO A 184 22.50 13.87 -0.23
N LEU A 185 23.05 12.71 0.14
CA LEU A 185 24.46 12.63 0.56
C LEU A 185 25.38 12.82 -0.64
N GLU A 186 26.47 13.55 -0.44
CA GLU A 186 27.52 13.80 -1.44
C GLU A 186 28.18 12.52 -1.96
N LEU A 187 28.12 11.42 -1.19
CA LEU A 187 28.69 10.11 -1.51
C LEU A 187 27.71 9.16 -2.24
N GLY A 188 26.48 9.63 -2.52
CA GLY A 188 25.45 8.85 -3.22
C GLY A 188 24.07 9.05 -2.59
N LYS A 189 23.05 9.18 -3.42
CA LYS A 189 21.67 9.34 -2.97
C LYS A 189 21.18 8.07 -2.28
N LEU A 190 20.91 8.13 -0.96
CA LEU A 190 20.21 7.05 -0.26
C LEU A 190 18.71 7.29 -0.38
N TYR A 191 18.01 6.34 -1.01
CA TYR A 191 16.56 6.35 -1.11
C TYR A 191 16.02 4.99 -0.68
N LEU A 192 15.36 4.96 0.48
CA LEU A 192 14.74 3.76 1.04
C LEU A 192 13.24 3.98 1.16
N LYS A 193 12.46 2.97 0.78
CA LYS A 193 11.01 3.01 0.81
C LYS A 193 10.46 1.72 1.39
N THR A 194 9.58 1.82 2.37
CA THR A 194 8.87 0.64 2.90
C THR A 194 7.85 0.13 1.87
N PRO A 195 7.56 -1.19 1.84
CA PRO A 195 6.35 -1.65 1.19
C PRO A 195 5.11 -1.04 1.88
N PRO A 196 3.97 -0.92 1.18
CA PRO A 196 2.70 -0.59 1.82
C PRO A 196 2.46 -1.53 3.01
N SER A 197 2.27 -0.94 4.18
CA SER A 197 2.18 -1.66 5.46
C SER A 197 1.04 -1.09 6.30
N LYS A 198 0.69 -1.78 7.38
CA LYS A 198 -0.28 -1.28 8.38
C LYS A 198 0.46 -0.88 9.65
N ILE A 199 0.00 0.19 10.29
CA ILE A 199 0.50 0.67 11.59
C ILE A 199 -0.67 1.10 12.46
N PHE A 200 -0.59 0.90 13.76
CA PHE A 200 -1.64 1.39 14.65
C PHE A 200 -1.62 2.91 14.73
N TYR A 201 -2.80 3.52 14.81
CA TYR A 201 -2.95 4.96 15.05
C TYR A 201 -2.19 5.39 16.30
N SER A 202 -2.29 4.60 17.38
CA SER A 202 -1.57 4.82 18.63
C SER A 202 -0.05 4.79 18.47
N ASP A 203 0.50 4.03 17.53
CA ASP A 203 1.95 4.01 17.27
C ASP A 203 2.44 5.32 16.64
N ILE A 204 1.64 5.96 15.79
CA ILE A 204 1.98 7.28 15.24
C ILE A 204 1.84 8.37 16.31
N LEU A 205 0.81 8.30 17.16
CA LEU A 205 0.70 9.19 18.32
C LEU A 205 1.90 9.06 19.26
N ASN A 206 2.31 7.82 19.55
CA ASN A 206 3.48 7.52 20.37
C ASN A 206 4.76 8.12 19.78
N LEU A 207 4.93 8.12 18.45
CA LEU A 207 6.05 8.81 17.80
C LEU A 207 6.03 10.31 18.09
N THR A 208 4.87 10.97 17.99
CA THR A 208 4.78 12.40 18.27
C THR A 208 5.06 12.71 19.75
N GLN A 209 4.53 11.89 20.65
CA GLN A 209 4.74 12.03 22.10
C GLN A 209 6.20 11.78 22.48
N TYR A 210 6.85 10.79 21.87
CA TYR A 210 8.26 10.49 22.07
C TYR A 210 9.15 11.71 21.78
N LEU A 211 8.90 12.37 20.64
CA LEU A 211 9.67 13.54 20.23
C LEU A 211 9.40 14.77 21.13
N GLU A 212 8.14 14.96 21.53
CA GLU A 212 7.75 16.05 22.46
C GLU A 212 8.41 15.87 23.83
N GLN A 213 8.31 14.67 24.41
CA GLN A 213 8.96 14.32 25.68
C GLN A 213 10.48 14.46 25.63
N HIS A 214 11.10 14.07 24.52
CA HIS A 214 12.54 14.23 24.36
C HIS A 214 12.95 15.71 24.43
N ILE A 215 12.25 16.58 23.71
CA ILE A 215 12.48 18.04 23.75
C ILE A 215 12.33 18.58 25.18
N ASP A 216 11.25 18.22 25.88
CA ASP A 216 11.00 18.69 27.24
C ASP A 216 12.09 18.26 28.23
N VAL A 217 12.60 17.03 28.07
CA VAL A 217 13.70 16.53 28.90
C VAL A 217 15.00 17.28 28.59
N LEU A 218 15.30 17.57 27.32
CA LEU A 218 16.53 18.28 26.94
C LEU A 218 16.62 19.70 27.53
N GLN A 219 15.48 20.35 27.81
CA GLN A 219 15.46 21.65 28.49
C GLN A 219 16.07 21.61 29.90
N HIS A 220 16.03 20.45 30.56
CA HIS A 220 16.51 20.25 31.93
C HIS A 220 17.73 19.33 32.01
N ASN A 221 17.91 18.47 31.01
CA ASN A 221 19.00 17.51 30.90
C ASN A 221 19.52 17.45 29.45
N PRO A 222 20.42 18.38 29.07
CA PRO A 222 21.00 18.48 27.73
C PRO A 222 21.66 17.21 27.18
N VAL A 223 22.14 16.33 28.05
CA VAL A 223 22.86 15.11 27.64
C VAL A 223 21.95 13.88 27.59
N HIS A 224 20.64 14.06 27.76
CA HIS A 224 19.68 12.97 27.76
C HIS A 224 19.64 12.26 26.40
N ILE A 225 19.75 10.93 26.44
CA ILE A 225 19.53 10.06 25.29
C ILE A 225 18.27 9.26 25.58
N SER A 226 17.28 9.38 24.71
CA SER A 226 16.06 8.61 24.85
C SER A 226 16.26 7.18 24.36
N SER A 227 15.63 6.22 25.03
CA SER A 227 15.61 4.83 24.57
C SER A 227 15.06 4.74 23.14
N PRO A 228 15.54 3.80 22.30
CA PRO A 228 14.98 3.60 20.98
C PRO A 228 13.49 3.30 21.05
N LEU A 229 12.68 4.05 20.29
CA LEU A 229 11.27 3.72 20.11
C LEU A 229 11.17 2.60 19.07
N VAL A 230 10.75 1.42 19.55
CA VAL A 230 10.49 0.22 18.74
C VAL A 230 9.06 -0.25 19.05
N ARG A 231 8.18 -0.33 18.06
CA ARG A 231 6.80 -0.80 18.23
C ARG A 231 6.44 -1.95 17.29
N ASN A 232 5.40 -2.70 17.69
CA ASN A 232 5.01 -4.08 17.34
C ASN A 232 4.81 -4.43 15.85
N ALA A 233 5.21 -3.59 14.90
CA ALA A 233 5.23 -3.88 13.47
C ALA A 233 6.58 -3.58 12.79
N SER A 234 7.62 -3.20 13.56
CA SER A 234 9.03 -3.11 13.14
C SER A 234 9.26 -2.44 11.77
N LEU A 235 8.45 -1.44 11.39
CA LEU A 235 8.61 -0.70 10.13
C LEU A 235 9.79 0.26 10.19
N PHE A 236 9.94 0.93 11.33
CA PHE A 236 11.01 1.86 11.61
C PHE A 236 11.44 1.80 13.07
N LYS A 237 12.63 2.34 13.33
CA LYS A 237 13.17 2.64 14.66
C LYS A 237 13.61 4.09 14.66
N ILE A 238 13.40 4.77 15.78
CA ILE A 238 13.84 6.14 15.99
C ILE A 238 14.54 6.24 17.35
N GLN A 239 15.66 6.95 17.39
CA GLN A 239 16.38 7.25 18.61
C GLN A 239 16.82 8.72 18.60
N ALA A 240 16.56 9.40 19.70
CA ALA A 240 16.92 10.80 19.90
C ALA A 240 18.04 10.91 20.94
N PHE A 241 19.08 11.68 20.62
CA PHE A 241 20.29 11.87 21.42
C PHE A 241 20.33 13.28 22.01
N GLY A 242 21.30 13.54 22.89
CA GLY A 242 21.46 14.84 23.56
C GLY A 242 21.62 16.04 22.62
N LEU A 243 21.59 17.23 23.20
CA LEU A 243 21.82 18.50 22.52
C LEU A 243 23.18 18.52 21.82
N ASP A 244 23.16 18.98 20.57
CA ASP A 244 24.37 19.32 19.84
C ASP A 244 24.63 20.82 19.98
N TRP A 245 25.55 21.16 20.89
CA TRP A 245 25.93 22.54 21.18
C TRP A 245 26.80 23.08 20.05
N THR A 246 26.17 23.49 18.96
CA THR A 246 26.85 24.28 17.93
C THR A 246 26.75 25.77 18.20
N SER A 247 27.68 26.55 17.65
CA SER A 247 27.88 27.98 17.93
C SER A 247 26.74 28.91 17.52
N LYS A 248 25.66 28.37 16.96
CA LYS A 248 24.39 29.06 16.70
C LYS A 248 23.38 28.51 17.70
N ASN A 249 22.81 29.38 18.54
CA ASN A 249 21.83 29.13 19.60
C ASN A 249 20.52 28.42 19.15
N GLU A 250 20.55 27.57 18.15
CA GLU A 250 19.42 26.74 17.77
C GLU A 250 19.43 25.51 18.68
N GLU A 251 18.36 25.35 19.46
CA GLU A 251 18.11 24.16 20.27
C GLU A 251 18.03 22.95 19.32
N THR A 252 19.17 22.31 19.07
CA THR A 252 19.33 21.18 18.14
C THR A 252 19.76 19.93 18.86
N PHE A 253 19.32 18.79 18.36
CA PHE A 253 19.72 17.48 18.86
C PHE A 253 19.88 16.50 17.70
N THR A 254 20.55 15.39 17.95
CA THR A 254 20.77 14.36 16.92
C THR A 254 19.63 13.35 16.91
N LEU A 255 19.12 13.06 15.72
CA LEU A 255 18.06 12.10 15.50
C LEU A 255 18.53 11.00 14.54
N GLN A 256 18.44 9.76 15.00
CA GLN A 256 18.65 8.58 14.18
C GLN A 256 17.31 7.98 13.77
N PHE A 257 17.11 7.80 12.47
CA PHE A 257 15.93 7.16 11.91
C PHE A 257 16.34 5.98 11.05
N MET A 258 15.78 4.81 11.33
CA MET A 258 16.11 3.57 10.62
C MET A 258 14.86 2.87 10.11
N LEU A 259 14.90 2.42 8.86
CA LEU A 259 13.87 1.58 8.24
C LEU A 259 14.27 0.12 8.26
N ASN A 260 13.31 -0.77 8.45
CA ASN A 260 13.54 -2.20 8.31
C ASN A 260 13.64 -2.58 6.82
N ALA A 261 14.85 -2.91 6.38
CA ALA A 261 15.21 -3.06 4.97
C ALA A 261 14.90 -4.45 4.38
N LEU A 262 14.83 -5.50 5.21
CA LEU A 262 14.78 -6.88 4.73
C LEU A 262 13.54 -7.68 5.16
N ASN A 263 12.84 -7.30 6.24
CA ASN A 263 11.69 -8.08 6.67
C ASN A 263 10.68 -7.30 7.55
N PRO A 264 9.83 -6.42 6.98
CA PRO A 264 8.74 -5.78 7.72
C PRO A 264 7.63 -6.75 8.17
N LYS A 265 7.77 -8.06 7.90
CA LYS A 265 6.80 -9.12 8.22
C LYS A 265 7.31 -10.15 9.24
N ALA A 266 8.56 -10.04 9.71
CA ALA A 266 9.08 -10.92 10.76
C ALA A 266 8.42 -10.57 12.09
N ARG A 267 7.69 -11.53 12.68
CA ARG A 267 7.08 -11.40 14.02
C ARG A 267 8.12 -11.31 15.13
N ASP A 268 9.33 -11.77 14.86
CA ASP A 268 10.46 -11.68 15.77
C ASP A 268 11.17 -10.35 15.50
N ASN A 269 11.45 -9.56 16.54
CA ASN A 269 12.09 -8.24 16.50
C ASN A 269 13.50 -8.19 15.85
N ILE A 270 13.91 -9.26 15.15
CA ILE A 270 15.17 -9.44 14.43
C ILE A 270 14.97 -8.94 12.98
N GLY A 271 14.83 -7.62 12.83
CA GLY A 271 14.87 -6.96 11.52
C GLY A 271 16.27 -6.42 11.22
N THR A 272 16.67 -6.41 9.94
CA THR A 272 17.84 -5.65 9.49
C THR A 272 17.40 -4.22 9.23
N TYR A 273 17.96 -3.28 9.99
CA TYR A 273 17.61 -1.87 9.90
C TYR A 273 18.71 -1.11 9.15
N VAL A 274 18.30 -0.23 8.25
CA VAL A 274 19.17 0.70 7.54
C VAL A 274 18.63 2.10 7.79
N GLY A 275 19.49 3.03 8.19
CA GLY A 275 19.06 4.36 8.59
C GLY A 275 20.15 5.39 8.49
N LEU A 276 19.78 6.59 8.89
CA LEU A 276 20.63 7.76 8.90
C LEU A 276 20.51 8.48 10.23
N GLU A 277 21.56 9.22 10.55
CA GLU A 277 21.67 10.02 11.74
C GLU A 277 22.08 11.44 11.34
N ALA A 278 21.35 12.43 11.84
CA ALA A 278 21.59 13.84 11.53
C ALA A 278 20.97 14.74 12.59
N ARG A 279 21.43 15.98 12.65
CA ARG A 279 20.88 17.01 13.53
C ARG A 279 19.51 17.47 13.09
N ILE A 280 18.66 17.79 14.07
CA ILE A 280 17.35 18.40 13.88
C ILE A 280 17.11 19.49 14.93
N THR A 281 16.47 20.58 14.52
CA THR A 281 16.13 21.72 15.37
C THR A 281 14.78 21.50 16.06
N PHE A 282 14.58 22.02 17.27
CA PHE A 282 13.27 21.97 17.96
C PHE A 282 12.10 22.51 17.12
N PRO A 283 12.22 23.64 16.38
CA PRO A 283 11.13 24.13 15.51
C PRO A 283 10.69 23.13 14.45
N LYS A 284 11.64 22.45 13.78
CA LYS A 284 11.32 21.41 12.77
C LYS A 284 10.57 20.23 13.37
N VAL A 285 10.94 19.79 14.58
CA VAL A 285 10.24 18.72 15.30
C VAL A 285 8.83 19.14 15.68
N ARG A 286 8.66 20.34 16.24
CA ARG A 286 7.34 20.87 16.61
C ARG A 286 6.42 21.03 15.40
N ASP A 287 6.96 21.50 14.27
CA ASP A 287 6.20 21.59 13.02
C ASP A 287 5.80 20.20 12.50
N PHE A 288 6.70 19.22 12.54
CA PHE A 288 6.37 17.82 12.22
C PHE A 288 5.25 17.27 13.12
N ILE A 289 5.38 17.42 14.44
CA ILE A 289 4.36 16.97 15.41
C ILE A 289 3.00 17.61 15.10
N ARG A 290 2.98 18.92 14.87
CA ARG A 290 1.76 19.66 14.53
C ARG A 290 1.14 19.14 13.23
N LYS A 291 1.92 19.01 12.16
CA LYS A 291 1.46 18.49 10.86
C LYS A 291 0.96 17.06 10.98
N MET A 292 1.63 16.23 11.76
CA MET A 292 1.22 14.85 12.00
C MET A 292 -0.11 14.78 12.75
N ARG A 293 -0.28 15.56 13.82
CA ARG A 293 -1.55 15.64 14.57
C ARG A 293 -2.70 16.12 13.70
N VAL A 294 -2.47 17.13 12.85
CA VAL A 294 -3.47 17.62 11.90
C VAL A 294 -3.86 16.54 10.89
N ALA A 295 -2.87 15.89 10.26
CA ALA A 295 -3.13 14.80 9.31
C ALA A 295 -3.90 13.65 9.98
N LEU A 296 -3.53 13.28 11.20
CA LEU A 296 -4.24 12.24 11.96
C LEU A 296 -5.68 12.64 12.33
N ALA A 297 -5.96 13.91 12.58
CA ALA A 297 -7.31 14.40 12.90
C ALA A 297 -8.22 14.50 11.65
N GLN A 298 -7.63 14.61 10.46
CA GLN A 298 -8.35 14.64 9.18
C GLN A 298 -8.70 13.24 8.66
N LEU A 299 -8.10 12.19 9.24
CA LEU A 299 -8.44 10.80 8.95
C LEU A 299 -9.74 10.42 9.68
N PRO A 300 -10.74 9.81 8.99
CA PRO A 300 -11.98 9.40 9.64
C PRO A 300 -11.68 8.42 10.78
N TYR A 301 -11.98 8.84 12.00
CA TYR A 301 -11.79 8.05 13.21
C TYR A 301 -12.87 6.95 13.30
N PRO A 302 -12.52 5.72 13.73
CA PRO A 302 -13.52 4.81 14.27
C PRO A 302 -14.02 5.38 15.59
N ASP A 303 -15.25 5.90 15.64
CA ASP A 303 -15.95 6.10 16.93
C ASP A 303 -16.11 4.76 17.67
#